data_AF-A0A956CM30-F1
#
_entry.id   AF-A0A956CM30-F1
#
_cell.length_a   1.000
_cell.length_b   1.000
_cell.length_c   1.000
_cell.angle_alpha   90.00
_cell.angle_beta   90.00
_cell.angle_gamma   90.00
#
_symmetry.space_group_name_H-M   'P 1'
#
loop_
_entity.id
_entity.type
_entity.pdbx_description
1 polymer ?
#
loop_
_entity_poly.entity_id
_entity_poly.type
_entity_poly.pdbx_seq_one_letter_code
_entity_poly.pdbx_strand_id
1 'polypeptide(L)'
;MSDDAERIERWEKRITFLEGECAILERNWARIPKHFWLALAAPVVGIAWNALAGALTLLTVLSYIGTLTWLTGVRRKEAAWELETAREQVATLRRRSELP
;
A
#
# COMPACT_ATOMS: atom_id res chain seq x y z
N MET A 1 12.43 4.44 35.28
CA MET A 1 12.61 4.44 33.81
C MET A 1 12.20 5.81 33.30
N SER A 2 12.96 6.41 32.39
CA SER A 2 12.63 7.73 31.81
C SER A 2 11.42 7.61 30.89
N ASP A 3 10.48 8.55 30.95
CA ASP A 3 9.29 8.63 30.10
C ASP A 3 9.66 8.57 28.60
N ASP A 4 10.84 9.09 28.23
CA ASP A 4 11.34 9.05 26.86
C ASP A 4 11.72 7.63 26.40
N ALA A 5 12.15 6.74 27.29
CA ALA A 5 12.46 5.35 26.94
C ALA A 5 11.17 4.56 26.59
N GLU A 6 10.09 4.76 27.34
CA GLU A 6 8.78 4.15 27.04
C GLU A 6 8.16 4.72 25.76
N ARG A 7 8.42 6.01 25.45
CA ARG A 7 7.99 6.62 24.19
C ARG A 7 8.75 6.04 23.00
N ILE A 8 10.07 5.87 23.12
CA ILE A 8 10.90 5.25 22.09
C ILE A 8 10.43 3.81 21.82
N GLU A 9 10.21 3.00 22.87
CA GLU A 9 9.76 1.61 22.70
C GLU A 9 8.40 1.53 21.99
N ARG A 10 7.46 2.42 22.32
CA ARG A 10 6.15 2.48 21.65
C ARG A 10 6.28 2.82 20.18
N TRP A 11 7.14 3.77 19.83
CA TRP A 11 7.37 4.15 18.43
C TRP A 11 8.11 3.07 17.66
N GLU A 12 9.08 2.38 18.25
CA GLU A 12 9.75 1.24 17.62
C GLU A 12 8.77 0.12 17.28
N LYS A 13 7.89 -0.26 18.22
CA LYS A 13 6.80 -1.24 17.94
C LYS A 13 5.89 -0.77 16.80
N ARG A 14 5.58 0.52 16.75
CA ARG A 14 4.75 1.10 15.67
C ARG A 14 5.46 1.06 14.32
N ILE A 15 6.77 1.33 14.27
CA ILE A 15 7.59 1.23 13.06
C ILE A 15 7.59 -0.21 12.55
N THR A 16 7.83 -1.20 13.41
CA THR A 16 7.82 -2.62 12.98
C THR A 16 6.47 -3.05 12.42
N PHE A 17 5.37 -2.55 12.99
CA PHE A 17 4.02 -2.78 12.47
C PHE A 17 3.84 -2.16 11.08
N LEU A 18 4.22 -0.89 10.91
CA LEU A 18 4.11 -0.17 9.62
C LEU A 18 5.00 -0.79 8.55
N GLU A 19 6.19 -1.30 8.90
CA GLU A 19 7.06 -2.04 7.98
C GLU A 19 6.36 -3.29 7.44
N GLY A 20 5.64 -4.01 8.30
CA GLY A 20 4.82 -5.16 7.91
C GLY A 20 3.69 -4.77 6.96
N GLU A 21 2.95 -3.70 7.25
CA GLU A 21 1.89 -3.20 6.36
C GLU A 21 2.42 -2.75 5.00
N CYS A 22 3.53 -2.01 4.99
CA CYS A 22 4.22 -1.62 3.75
C CYS A 22 4.62 -2.83 2.91
N ALA A 23 5.18 -3.88 3.52
CA ALA A 23 5.55 -5.09 2.81
C ALA A 23 4.34 -5.82 2.20
N ILE A 24 3.20 -5.85 2.91
CA ILE A 24 1.95 -6.43 2.39
C ILE A 24 1.42 -5.60 1.21
N LEU A 25 1.38 -4.27 1.35
CA LEU A 25 0.95 -3.34 0.30
C LEU A 25 1.83 -3.46 -0.95
N GLU A 26 3.14 -3.59 -0.79
CA GLU A 26 4.08 -3.77 -1.89
C GLU A 26 3.90 -5.14 -2.58
N ARG A 27 3.66 -6.20 -1.79
CA ARG A 27 3.33 -7.52 -2.36
C ARG A 27 2.01 -7.50 -3.12
N ASN A 28 1.00 -6.80 -2.62
CA ASN A 28 -0.28 -6.66 -3.29
C ASN A 28 -0.13 -5.83 -4.57
N TRP A 29 0.64 -4.75 -4.52
CA TRP A 29 0.99 -3.92 -5.68
C TRP A 29 1.64 -4.74 -6.80
N ALA A 30 2.63 -5.58 -6.45
CA ALA A 30 3.30 -6.45 -7.42
C ALA A 30 2.37 -7.47 -8.09
N ARG A 31 1.22 -7.78 -7.48
CA ARG A 31 0.21 -8.70 -8.03
C ARG A 31 -0.84 -8.01 -8.91
N ILE A 32 -0.98 -6.69 -8.84
CA ILE A 32 -1.96 -5.93 -9.65
C ILE A 32 -1.80 -6.21 -11.14
N PRO A 33 -0.59 -6.21 -11.75
CA PRO A 33 -0.44 -6.52 -13.17
C PRO A 33 -0.93 -7.93 -13.53
N LYS A 34 -0.70 -8.91 -12.66
CA LYS A 34 -1.17 -10.28 -12.87
C LYS A 34 -2.70 -10.36 -12.83
N HIS A 35 -3.33 -9.68 -11.87
CA HIS A 35 -4.79 -9.58 -11.80
C HIS A 35 -5.38 -8.83 -13.00
N PHE A 36 -4.68 -7.82 -13.50
CA PHE A 36 -5.07 -7.10 -14.71
C PHE A 36 -5.13 -8.02 -15.92
N TRP A 37 -4.07 -8.79 -16.17
CA TRP A 37 -4.05 -9.73 -17.30
C TRP A 37 -5.12 -10.82 -17.20
N LEU A 38 -5.36 -11.35 -15.99
CA LEU A 38 -6.44 -12.31 -15.74
C LEU A 38 -7.83 -11.70 -16.00
N ALA A 39 -8.07 -10.49 -15.52
CA ALA A 39 -9.35 -9.81 -15.71
C ALA A 39 -9.59 -9.45 -17.18
N LEU A 40 -8.53 -9.20 -17.95
CA LEU A 40 -8.62 -8.90 -19.39
C LEU A 40 -8.99 -10.12 -20.24
N ALA A 41 -8.82 -11.34 -19.74
CA ALA A 41 -9.25 -12.56 -20.43
C ALA A 41 -10.78 -12.70 -20.49
N ALA A 42 -11.51 -12.20 -19.48
CA ALA A 42 -12.97 -12.27 -19.42
C ALA A 42 -13.68 -11.49 -20.55
N PRO A 43 -13.35 -10.20 -20.83
CA PRO A 43 -13.95 -9.48 -21.94
C PRO A 43 -13.59 -10.07 -23.30
N VAL A 44 -12.43 -10.71 -23.47
CA VAL A 44 -12.08 -11.39 -24.74
C VAL A 44 -13.08 -12.51 -25.07
N VAL A 45 -13.48 -13.30 -24.08
CA VAL A 45 -14.52 -14.33 -24.23
C VAL A 45 -15.89 -13.69 -24.47
N GLY A 46 -16.20 -12.60 -23.78
CA GLY A 46 -17.45 -11.86 -23.94
C GLY A 46 -17.62 -11.24 -25.33
N ILE A 47 -16.56 -10.65 -25.90
CA ILE A 47 -16.55 -10.07 -27.25
C ILE A 47 -16.82 -11.14 -28.32
N ALA A 48 -16.31 -12.36 -28.13
CA ALA A 48 -16.55 -13.47 -29.05
C ALA A 48 -18.02 -13.90 -29.11
N TRP A 49 -18.81 -13.65 -28.07
CA TRP A 49 -20.24 -13.97 -28.02
C TRP A 49 -21.14 -12.78 -28.34
N ASN A 50 -20.84 -11.59 -27.79
CA ASN A 50 -21.57 -10.36 -28.03
C ASN A 50 -20.64 -9.14 -27.82
N ALA A 51 -20.37 -8.42 -28.91
CA ALA A 51 -19.46 -7.27 -28.91
C ALA A 51 -19.85 -6.18 -27.91
N LEU A 52 -21.14 -5.90 -27.71
CA LEU A 52 -21.61 -4.86 -26.79
C LEU A 52 -21.39 -5.26 -25.32
N ALA A 53 -21.68 -6.52 -24.99
CA ALA A 53 -21.44 -7.07 -23.65
C ALA A 53 -19.94 -7.14 -23.33
N GLY A 54 -19.12 -7.50 -24.32
CA GLY A 54 -17.67 -7.50 -24.20
C GLY A 54 -17.07 -6.12 -23.97
N ALA A 55 -17.55 -5.09 -24.69
CA ALA A 55 -17.11 -3.71 -24.52
C ALA A 55 -17.44 -3.14 -23.14
N LEU A 56 -18.67 -3.38 -22.64
CA LEU A 56 -19.06 -3.00 -21.28
C LEU A 56 -18.21 -3.70 -20.22
N THR A 57 -17.99 -5.01 -20.38
CA THR A 57 -17.13 -5.78 -19.47
C THR A 57 -15.71 -5.22 -19.42
N LEU A 58 -15.15 -4.86 -20.59
CA LEU A 58 -13.82 -4.27 -20.67
C LEU A 58 -13.74 -2.93 -19.93
N LEU A 59 -14.72 -2.04 -20.13
CA LEU A 59 -14.81 -0.77 -19.41
C LEU A 59 -14.89 -0.98 -17.91
N THR A 60 -15.69 -1.94 -17.44
CA THR A 60 -15.79 -2.28 -16.02
C THR A 60 -14.47 -2.79 -15.46
N VAL A 61 -13.77 -3.68 -16.19
CA VAL A 61 -12.46 -4.20 -15.78
C VAL A 61 -11.43 -3.09 -15.69
N LEU A 62 -11.34 -2.22 -16.70
CA LEU A 62 -10.41 -1.08 -16.70
C LEU A 62 -10.69 -0.10 -15.56
N SER A 63 -11.97 0.22 -15.33
CA SER A 63 -12.39 1.09 -14.23
C SER A 63 -12.02 0.47 -12.87
N TYR A 64 -12.36 -0.80 -12.67
CA TYR A 64 -12.06 -1.52 -11.43
C TYR A 64 -10.56 -1.54 -11.13
N ILE A 65 -9.73 -1.89 -12.13
CA ILE A 65 -8.28 -1.95 -11.93
C ILE A 65 -7.68 -0.57 -11.76
N GLY A 66 -8.19 0.44 -12.47
CA GLY A 66 -7.82 1.84 -12.27
C GLY A 66 -8.04 2.27 -10.82
N THR A 67 -9.22 2.00 -10.26
CA THR A 67 -9.53 2.30 -8.85
C THR A 67 -8.64 1.53 -7.89
N LEU A 68 -8.41 0.24 -8.13
CA LEU A 68 -7.59 -0.61 -7.26
C LEU A 68 -6.13 -0.16 -7.25
N THR A 69 -5.61 0.20 -8.42
CA THR A 69 -4.27 0.76 -8.61
C THR A 69 -4.15 2.13 -7.93
N TRP A 70 -5.16 2.99 -8.07
CA TRP A 70 -5.14 4.30 -7.40
C TRP A 70 -5.16 4.14 -5.87
N LEU A 71 -6.09 3.36 -5.32
CA LEU A 71 -6.20 3.14 -3.87
C LEU A 71 -4.93 2.53 -3.29
N THR A 72 -4.42 1.47 -3.91
CA THR A 72 -3.21 0.78 -3.40
C THR A 72 -1.98 1.68 -3.53
N GLY A 73 -1.89 2.47 -4.60
CA GLY A 73 -0.79 3.40 -4.82
C GLY A 73 -0.76 4.53 -3.80
N VAL A 74 -1.93 5.14 -3.51
CA VAL A 74 -2.07 6.17 -2.47
C VAL A 74 -1.70 5.60 -1.10
N ARG A 75 -2.28 4.45 -0.72
CA ARG A 75 -2.00 3.81 0.58
C ARG A 75 -0.53 3.44 0.76
N ARG A 76 0.14 2.98 -0.29
CA ARG A 76 1.59 2.71 -0.26
C ARG A 76 2.40 3.98 0.00
N LYS A 77 2.06 5.10 -0.64
CA LYS A 77 2.74 6.37 -0.42
C LYS A 77 2.50 6.92 0.99
N GLU A 78 1.26 6.87 1.46
CA GLU A 78 0.91 7.27 2.83
C GLU A 78 1.69 6.45 3.86
N ALA A 79 1.67 5.12 3.74
CA ALA A 79 2.36 4.24 4.68
C ALA A 79 3.90 4.44 4.67
N ALA A 80 4.49 4.66 3.49
CA ALA A 80 5.92 4.96 3.38
C ALA A 80 6.27 6.29 4.08
N TRP A 81 5.45 7.32 3.89
CA TRP A 81 5.64 8.63 4.52
C TRP A 81 5.44 8.59 6.04
N GLU A 82 4.41 7.88 6.53
CA GLU A 82 4.19 7.69 7.97
C GLU A 82 5.37 6.97 8.64
N LEU A 83 5.93 5.97 7.96
CA LEU A 83 7.07 5.20 8.45
C LEU A 83 8.35 6.04 8.51
N GLU A 84 8.59 6.88 7.51
CA GLU A 84 9.72 7.82 7.50
C GLU A 84 9.58 8.86 8.63
N THR A 85 8.39 9.42 8.80
CA THR A 85 8.09 10.37 9.88
C THR A 85 8.27 9.74 11.27
N ALA A 86 7.83 8.49 11.46
CA ALA A 86 7.99 7.77 12.72
C ALA A 86 9.49 7.52 13.04
N ARG A 87 10.30 7.19 12.04
CA ARG A 87 11.75 7.02 12.20
C ARG A 87 12.44 8.32 12.58
N GLU A 88 12.06 9.44 11.96
CA GLU A 88 12.59 10.76 12.32
C GLU A 88 12.25 11.16 13.77
N GLN A 89 11.03 10.85 14.23
CA GLN A 89 10.62 11.12 15.62
C GLN A 89 11.45 10.31 16.62
N VAL A 90 11.67 9.01 16.37
CA VAL A 90 12.54 8.18 17.24
C VAL A 90 13.97 8.71 17.26
N ALA A 91 14.52 9.07 16.10
CA ALA A 91 15.87 9.63 16.01
C ALA A 91 16.01 10.94 16.79
N THR A 92 14.99 11.80 16.75
CA THR A 92 14.94 13.05 17.49
C THR A 92 14.86 12.81 19.00
N LEU A 93 14.01 11.88 19.44
CA LEU A 93 13.89 11.51 20.86
C LEU A 93 15.19 10.91 21.41
N ARG A 94 15.86 10.03 20.65
CA ARG A 94 17.16 9.48 21.05
C ARG A 94 18.23 10.56 21.21
N ARG A 95 18.37 11.46 20.22
CA ARG A 95 19.31 12.61 20.33
C ARG A 95 19.01 13.48 21.55
N ARG A 96 17.73 13.70 21.87
CA ARG A 96 17.33 14.48 23.04
C ARG A 96 17.69 13.78 24.35
N SER A 97 17.55 12.47 24.43
CA SER A 97 17.91 11.68 25.62
C SER A 97 19.41 11.55 25.85
N GLU A 98 20.24 11.80 24.82
CA GLU A 98 21.70 11.77 24.87
C GLU A 98 22.32 13.13 25.24
N LEU A 99 21.53 14.21 25.24
CA LEU A 99 21.98 15.54 25.68
C LEU A 99 21.92 15.60 27.22
N PRO A 100 23.02 15.97 27.89
CA PRO A 100 23.13 16.01 29.35
C PRO A 100 22.28 17.10 30.01
#